data_AF-Q9I4C5-F1
#
_entry.id   AF-Q9I4C5-F1
#
_cell.length_a   1.000
_cell.length_b   1.000
_cell.length_c   1.000
_cell.angle_alpha   90.00
_cell.angle_beta   90.00
_cell.angle_gamma   90.00
#
_symmetry.space_group_name_H-M   'P 1'
#
loop_
_entity.id
_entity.type
_entity.pdbx_description
1 polymer ?
#
loop_
_entity_poly.entity_id
_entity_poly.type
_entity_poly.pdbx_seq_one_letter_code
_entity_poly.pdbx_strand_id
1 'polypeptide(L)'
;MTTIHRRPAPWRGNAVFCASAAFAAGLETLFARLLERRPADSAEALLRQRLHHELEHGSGVLLHDSALLRGLAEDEFQRVFRAFCQWLGRTVAINRNGEYLKEVRDLGLRDARDAPQRGHLTSQELAFHSDRADLTVLACWSPARRGGAFRIRSSADVLATLEAANPAWLPLLGQPIPHDLRDEGDADYALVPLLTETPRTFVLRYIRKFNESVTRHGLSLAPQVRSMLDGLDEAIERADGYAELDFSKGMLVLVNNHTTLHARTEFSDDERQRRCLLRCWLSSEFTRELPESFLPLFHQVAAGSLRGGIRPLAQEPRP
;
A
#
# COMPACT_ATOMS: atom_id res chain seq x y z
N MET A 1 2.50 -28.36 -1.58
CA MET A 1 3.01 -27.84 -0.29
C MET A 1 2.56 -26.40 -0.19
N THR A 2 1.86 -26.02 0.89
CA THR A 2 1.44 -24.62 1.11
C THR A 2 2.68 -23.76 1.35
N THR A 3 2.89 -22.72 0.53
CA THR A 3 3.99 -21.76 0.70
C THR A 3 3.94 -21.12 2.09
N ILE A 4 5.09 -20.97 2.74
CA ILE A 4 5.22 -20.40 4.08
C ILE A 4 5.58 -18.91 3.94
N HIS A 5 4.78 -18.03 4.53
CA HIS A 5 4.97 -16.57 4.52
C HIS A 5 5.29 -16.07 5.93
N ARG A 6 6.49 -16.41 6.44
CA ARG A 6 6.97 -15.94 7.75
C ARG A 6 7.20 -14.44 7.78
N ARG A 7 7.41 -13.90 8.99
CA ARG A 7 7.93 -12.55 9.19
C ARG A 7 9.20 -12.37 8.33
N PRO A 8 9.24 -11.37 7.43
CA PRO A 8 10.41 -11.12 6.59
C PRO A 8 11.58 -10.61 7.44
N ALA A 9 12.79 -10.62 6.88
CA ALA A 9 13.93 -10.01 7.54
C ALA A 9 13.68 -8.49 7.74
N PRO A 10 13.88 -7.95 8.96
CA PRO A 10 13.73 -6.53 9.20
C PRO A 10 14.79 -5.74 8.44
N TRP A 11 14.42 -4.55 7.97
CA TRP A 11 15.32 -3.63 7.28
C TRP A 11 15.02 -2.20 7.69
N ARG A 12 16.00 -1.30 7.46
CA ARG A 12 15.97 0.12 7.82
C ARG A 12 16.67 0.96 6.76
N GLY A 13 16.20 2.18 6.55
CA GLY A 13 16.82 3.16 5.66
C GLY A 13 16.84 2.78 4.18
N ASN A 14 17.44 3.65 3.38
CA ASN A 14 17.38 3.58 1.91
C ASN A 14 18.14 2.41 1.27
N ALA A 15 18.98 1.71 2.04
CA ALA A 15 19.67 0.51 1.56
C ALA A 15 18.70 -0.60 1.11
N VAL A 16 17.45 -0.58 1.59
CA VAL A 16 16.40 -1.51 1.14
C VAL A 16 16.19 -1.46 -0.38
N PHE A 17 16.37 -0.30 -1.01
CA PHE A 17 16.13 -0.15 -2.43
C PHE A 17 17.22 -0.77 -3.32
N CYS A 18 18.40 -1.09 -2.78
CA CYS A 18 19.53 -1.64 -3.55
C CYS A 18 19.16 -2.93 -4.29
N ALA A 19 18.34 -3.79 -3.69
CA ALA A 19 17.88 -5.04 -4.31
C ALA A 19 17.04 -4.80 -5.58
N SER A 20 16.41 -3.61 -5.71
CA SER A 20 15.57 -3.27 -6.85
C SER A 20 16.35 -3.17 -8.17
N ALA A 21 17.65 -2.88 -8.10
CA ALA A 21 18.52 -2.79 -9.29
C ALA A 21 18.54 -4.09 -10.11
N ALA A 22 18.33 -5.26 -9.47
CA ALA A 22 18.27 -6.56 -10.13
C ALA A 22 17.07 -6.75 -11.07
N PHE A 23 16.11 -5.82 -11.07
CA PHE A 23 14.89 -5.85 -11.89
C PHE A 23 14.88 -4.79 -12.99
N ALA A 24 15.78 -3.80 -12.95
CA ALA A 24 15.72 -2.60 -13.79
C ALA A 24 15.69 -2.91 -15.29
N ALA A 25 16.61 -3.74 -15.78
CA ALA A 25 16.67 -4.10 -17.21
C ALA A 25 15.42 -4.85 -17.70
N GLY A 26 14.86 -5.72 -16.85
CA GLY A 26 13.63 -6.45 -17.15
C GLY A 26 12.41 -5.53 -17.19
N LEU A 27 12.34 -4.57 -16.26
CA LEU A 27 11.27 -3.57 -16.23
C LEU A 27 11.31 -2.64 -17.44
N GLU A 28 12.48 -2.14 -17.84
CA GLU A 28 12.60 -1.31 -19.05
C GLU A 28 12.18 -2.08 -20.32
N THR A 29 12.60 -3.34 -20.45
CA THR A 29 12.19 -4.20 -21.57
C THR A 29 10.68 -4.41 -21.59
N LEU A 30 10.07 -4.68 -20.43
CA LEU A 30 8.63 -4.82 -20.30
C LEU A 30 7.91 -3.52 -20.69
N PHE A 31 8.33 -2.36 -20.20
CA PHE A 31 7.67 -1.10 -20.53
C PHE A 31 7.74 -0.78 -22.02
N ALA A 32 8.84 -1.10 -22.70
CA ALA A 32 8.95 -0.94 -24.14
C ALA A 32 7.93 -1.81 -24.89
N ARG A 33 7.76 -3.06 -24.47
CA ARG A 33 6.75 -3.96 -25.05
C ARG A 33 5.32 -3.47 -24.79
N LEU A 34 5.03 -3.02 -23.57
CA LEU A 34 3.72 -2.49 -23.21
C LEU A 34 3.39 -1.21 -24.01
N LEU A 35 4.40 -0.36 -24.26
CA LEU A 35 4.27 0.80 -25.12
C LEU A 35 3.90 0.40 -26.55
N GLU A 36 4.57 -0.62 -27.09
CA GLU A 36 4.31 -1.23 -28.40
C GLU A 36 3.03 -2.12 -28.42
N ARG A 37 2.32 -2.25 -27.29
CA ARG A 37 1.14 -3.14 -27.12
C ARG A 37 1.42 -4.61 -27.46
N ARG A 38 2.66 -5.05 -27.26
CA ARG A 38 3.06 -6.44 -27.45
C ARG A 38 2.74 -7.26 -26.19
N PRO A 39 2.27 -8.50 -26.33
CA PRO A 39 2.04 -9.36 -25.18
C PRO A 39 3.36 -9.69 -24.47
N ALA A 40 3.24 -9.88 -23.15
CA ALA A 40 4.29 -10.48 -22.34
C ALA A 40 4.54 -11.93 -22.78
N ASP A 41 5.80 -12.34 -22.85
CA ASP A 41 6.23 -13.71 -23.12
C ASP A 41 6.82 -14.38 -21.89
N SER A 42 7.49 -15.53 -22.09
CA SER A 42 8.10 -16.32 -21.02
C SER A 42 9.11 -15.55 -20.17
N ALA A 43 9.86 -14.60 -20.76
CA ALA A 43 10.82 -13.79 -20.03
C ALA A 43 10.11 -12.83 -19.07
N GLU A 44 9.03 -12.19 -19.51
CA GLU A 44 8.22 -11.33 -18.65
C GLU A 44 7.44 -12.16 -17.61
N ALA A 45 6.97 -13.37 -17.93
CA ALA A 45 6.34 -14.26 -16.95
C ALA A 45 7.30 -14.59 -15.79
N LEU A 46 8.58 -14.88 -16.10
CA LEU A 46 9.62 -15.11 -15.09
C LEU A 46 9.94 -13.83 -14.30
N LEU A 47 10.03 -12.67 -14.97
CA LEU A 47 10.21 -11.38 -14.30
C LEU A 47 9.09 -11.15 -13.28
N ARG A 48 7.83 -11.37 -13.67
CA ARG A 48 6.67 -11.23 -12.80
C ARG A 48 6.78 -12.09 -11.56
N GLN A 49 7.12 -13.37 -11.70
CA GLN A 49 7.34 -14.28 -10.58
C GLN A 49 8.44 -13.78 -9.63
N ARG A 50 9.57 -13.28 -10.18
CA ARG A 50 10.66 -12.73 -9.36
C ARG A 50 10.26 -11.45 -8.63
N LEU A 51 9.50 -10.55 -9.26
CA LEU A 51 8.99 -9.33 -8.61
C LEU A 51 8.09 -9.69 -7.43
N HIS A 52 7.14 -10.61 -7.61
CA HIS A 52 6.29 -11.08 -6.53
C HIS A 52 7.06 -11.81 -5.43
N HIS A 53 8.10 -12.57 -5.78
CA HIS A 53 8.94 -13.21 -4.78
C HIS A 53 9.66 -12.17 -3.88
N GLU A 54 10.22 -11.11 -4.46
CA GLU A 54 10.83 -10.02 -3.68
C GLU A 54 9.79 -9.28 -2.82
N LEU A 55 8.57 -9.08 -3.34
CA LEU A 55 7.50 -8.42 -2.60
C LEU A 55 6.92 -9.29 -1.48
N GLU A 56 6.82 -10.61 -1.65
CA GLU A 56 6.21 -11.51 -0.67
C GLU A 56 7.21 -12.13 0.33
N HIS A 57 8.44 -12.39 -0.11
CA HIS A 57 9.46 -13.09 0.67
C HIS A 57 10.74 -12.26 0.91
N GLY A 58 10.95 -11.21 0.13
CA GLY A 58 12.07 -10.28 0.28
C GLY A 58 11.70 -9.09 1.17
N SER A 59 12.07 -7.89 0.72
CA SER A 59 11.88 -6.64 1.45
C SER A 59 10.42 -6.17 1.52
N GLY A 60 9.56 -6.61 0.59
CA GLY A 60 8.21 -6.07 0.46
C GLY A 60 8.13 -4.74 -0.30
N VAL A 61 9.24 -4.27 -0.87
CA VAL A 61 9.26 -3.03 -1.65
C VAL A 61 10.20 -3.13 -2.85
N LEU A 62 9.81 -2.49 -3.95
CA LEU A 62 10.68 -2.30 -5.11
C LEU A 62 10.60 -0.86 -5.59
N LEU A 63 11.75 -0.27 -5.91
CA LEU A 63 11.88 1.05 -6.50
C LEU A 63 12.52 0.93 -7.89
N HIS A 64 11.93 1.58 -8.89
CA HIS A 64 12.51 1.64 -10.22
C HIS A 64 12.39 3.04 -10.81
N ASP A 65 13.51 3.63 -11.18
CA ASP A 65 13.56 4.91 -11.87
C ASP A 65 13.65 4.69 -13.38
N SER A 66 12.51 4.72 -14.06
CA SER A 66 12.41 4.33 -15.47
C SER A 66 12.80 5.46 -16.42
N ALA A 67 13.81 5.21 -17.25
CA ALA A 67 14.19 6.10 -18.33
C ALA A 67 13.08 6.16 -19.40
N LEU A 68 12.47 5.02 -19.75
CA LEU A 68 11.38 4.96 -20.70
C LEU A 68 10.17 5.75 -20.24
N LEU A 69 9.64 5.50 -19.03
CA LEU A 69 8.46 6.20 -18.53
C LEU A 69 8.71 7.71 -18.44
N ARG A 70 9.92 8.14 -18.08
CA ARG A 70 10.30 9.55 -18.03
C ARG A 70 10.16 10.26 -19.38
N GLY A 71 10.47 9.55 -20.47
CA GLY A 71 10.40 10.05 -21.84
C GLY A 71 8.99 10.10 -22.44
N LEU A 72 8.00 9.45 -21.84
CA LEU A 72 6.63 9.37 -22.39
C LEU A 72 5.83 10.66 -22.21
N ALA A 73 4.91 10.89 -23.16
CA ALA A 73 3.80 11.82 -23.02
C ALA A 73 2.75 11.28 -22.03
N GLU A 74 1.86 12.14 -21.51
CA GLU A 74 0.94 11.79 -20.41
C GLU A 74 0.03 10.60 -20.76
N ASP A 75 -0.60 10.61 -21.93
CA ASP A 75 -1.49 9.54 -22.38
C ASP A 75 -0.76 8.19 -22.50
N GLU A 76 0.50 8.21 -22.92
CA GLU A 76 1.32 7.01 -23.06
C GLU A 76 1.79 6.51 -21.71
N PHE A 77 2.20 7.42 -20.82
CA PHE A 77 2.55 7.11 -19.44
C PHE A 77 1.40 6.41 -18.72
N GLN A 78 0.19 7.00 -18.76
CA GLN A 78 -0.99 6.41 -18.13
C GLN A 78 -1.35 5.05 -18.74
N ARG A 79 -1.24 4.90 -20.06
CA ARG A 79 -1.52 3.65 -20.77
C ARG A 79 -0.55 2.54 -20.38
N VAL A 80 0.76 2.82 -20.40
CA VAL A 80 1.80 1.85 -20.01
C VAL A 80 1.66 1.49 -18.53
N PHE A 81 1.38 2.47 -17.67
CA PHE A 81 1.14 2.21 -16.25
C PHE A 81 -0.05 1.28 -16.00
N ARG A 82 -1.19 1.50 -16.67
CA ARG A 82 -2.37 0.63 -16.57
C ARG A 82 -2.05 -0.78 -17.04
N ALA A 83 -1.39 -0.91 -18.19
CA ALA A 83 -1.01 -2.21 -18.75
C ALA A 83 -0.02 -2.95 -17.83
N PHE A 84 0.92 -2.24 -17.22
CA PHE A 84 1.84 -2.80 -16.22
C PHE A 84 1.10 -3.31 -14.98
N CYS A 85 0.17 -2.51 -14.44
CA CYS A 85 -0.65 -2.89 -13.29
C CYS A 85 -1.45 -4.17 -13.56
N GLN A 86 -2.08 -4.25 -14.74
CA GLN A 86 -2.86 -5.44 -15.17
C GLN A 86 -1.98 -6.66 -15.44
N TRP A 87 -0.75 -6.46 -15.91
CA TRP A 87 0.22 -7.54 -16.09
C TRP A 87 0.73 -8.07 -14.76
N LEU A 88 1.01 -7.16 -13.80
CA LEU A 88 1.57 -7.49 -12.49
C LEU A 88 0.54 -8.22 -11.61
N GLY A 89 -0.72 -7.81 -11.63
CA GLY A 89 -1.79 -8.42 -10.83
C GLY A 89 -3.19 -7.99 -11.27
N ARG A 90 -4.20 -8.36 -10.50
CA ARG A 90 -5.60 -7.98 -10.79
C ARG A 90 -5.93 -6.66 -10.12
N THR A 91 -6.29 -5.66 -10.91
CA THR A 91 -6.68 -4.34 -10.39
C THR A 91 -7.95 -4.45 -9.55
N VAL A 92 -7.93 -3.88 -8.34
CA VAL A 92 -9.10 -3.83 -7.45
C VAL A 92 -9.58 -2.39 -7.27
N ALA A 93 -10.87 -2.22 -7.03
CA ALA A 93 -11.47 -0.91 -6.94
C ALA A 93 -10.99 -0.17 -5.68
N ILE A 94 -10.60 1.09 -5.88
CA ILE A 94 -10.18 2.01 -4.83
C ILE A 94 -11.41 2.66 -4.20
N ASN A 95 -12.58 2.72 -4.86
CA ASN A 95 -13.80 3.29 -4.30
C ASN A 95 -15.07 2.60 -4.83
N ARG A 96 -16.21 3.01 -4.28
CA ARG A 96 -17.54 2.52 -4.68
C ARG A 96 -17.93 2.79 -6.14
N ASN A 97 -17.22 3.67 -6.84
CA ASN A 97 -17.43 3.94 -8.26
C ASN A 97 -16.70 2.92 -9.17
N GLY A 98 -15.92 2.00 -8.60
CA GLY A 98 -15.17 1.01 -9.38
C GLY A 98 -13.87 1.54 -9.98
N GLU A 99 -13.42 2.75 -9.61
CA GLU A 99 -12.14 3.30 -10.07
C GLU A 99 -10.99 2.49 -9.47
N TYR A 100 -10.10 1.95 -10.30
CA TYR A 100 -8.91 1.21 -9.85
C TYR A 100 -7.60 1.98 -10.08
N LEU A 101 -7.63 3.03 -10.91
CA LEU A 101 -6.53 3.98 -11.09
C LEU A 101 -6.93 5.29 -10.44
N LYS A 102 -6.10 5.81 -9.54
CA LYS A 102 -6.31 7.11 -8.89
C LYS A 102 -5.12 8.01 -9.14
N GLU A 103 -5.38 9.27 -9.48
CA GLU A 103 -4.36 10.30 -9.35
C GLU A 103 -4.28 10.77 -7.89
N VAL A 104 -3.07 10.84 -7.36
CA VAL A 104 -2.75 11.48 -6.08
C VAL A 104 -2.32 12.90 -6.39
N ARG A 105 -3.26 13.84 -6.26
CA ARG A 105 -3.04 15.29 -6.45
C ARG A 105 -3.75 16.04 -5.33
N ASP A 106 -3.31 17.26 -5.04
CA ASP A 106 -4.09 18.15 -4.17
C ASP A 106 -5.31 18.68 -4.93
N LEU A 107 -6.51 18.37 -4.43
CA LEU A 107 -7.78 18.91 -4.92
C LEU A 107 -8.33 20.02 -4.01
N GLY A 108 -7.54 20.50 -3.03
CA GLY A 108 -7.96 21.51 -2.06
C GLY A 108 -8.87 20.98 -0.95
N LEU A 109 -9.01 19.66 -0.83
CA LEU A 109 -9.78 19.02 0.24
C LEU A 109 -8.95 18.94 1.53
N ARG A 110 -9.63 18.97 2.69
CA ARG A 110 -9.00 18.83 4.02
C ARG A 110 -9.60 17.65 4.75
N ASP A 111 -8.75 16.76 5.27
CA ASP A 111 -9.17 15.62 6.07
C ASP A 111 -9.32 16.04 7.54
N ALA A 112 -10.38 15.56 8.20
CA ALA A 112 -10.66 15.83 9.62
C ALA A 112 -11.29 14.59 10.26
N ARG A 113 -11.09 14.43 11.58
CA ARG A 113 -11.54 13.25 12.34
C ARG A 113 -13.04 12.95 12.18
N ASP A 114 -13.89 13.98 12.24
CA ASP A 114 -15.35 13.86 12.16
C ASP A 114 -15.90 13.98 10.73
N ALA A 115 -15.05 14.35 9.77
CA ALA A 115 -15.38 14.44 8.35
C ALA A 115 -14.26 13.81 7.50
N PRO A 116 -14.03 12.50 7.65
CA PRO A 116 -12.87 11.84 7.08
C PRO A 116 -12.85 11.94 5.56
N GLN A 117 -11.84 12.62 5.03
CA GLN A 117 -11.48 12.59 3.63
C GLN A 117 -10.42 11.53 3.38
N ARG A 118 -10.24 11.19 2.11
CA ARG A 118 -9.15 10.29 1.72
C ARG A 118 -7.88 11.10 1.54
N GLY A 119 -6.80 10.68 2.19
CA GLY A 119 -5.54 11.42 2.19
C GLY A 119 -4.94 11.72 0.80
N HIS A 120 -5.27 10.91 -0.21
CA HIS A 120 -4.82 11.14 -1.59
C HIS A 120 -5.43 12.37 -2.27
N LEU A 121 -6.46 12.99 -1.67
CA LEU A 121 -7.13 14.20 -2.17
C LEU A 121 -6.62 15.51 -1.55
N THR A 122 -5.68 15.41 -0.61
CA THR A 122 -5.21 16.52 0.23
C THR A 122 -3.70 16.69 0.10
N SER A 123 -3.18 17.88 0.38
CA SER A 123 -1.74 18.17 0.56
C SER A 123 -1.20 17.82 1.95
N GLN A 124 -2.09 17.48 2.90
CA GLN A 124 -1.71 17.08 4.25
C GLN A 124 -0.85 15.81 4.24
N GLU A 125 0.00 15.67 5.26
CA GLU A 125 0.71 14.42 5.52
C GLU A 125 -0.28 13.24 5.57
N LEU A 126 0.11 12.17 4.89
CA LEU A 126 -0.54 10.88 5.02
C LEU A 126 0.37 10.00 5.87
N ALA A 127 -0.03 9.82 7.14
CA ALA A 127 0.66 8.95 8.07
C ALA A 127 0.82 7.52 7.53
N PHE A 128 1.75 6.77 8.13
CA PHE A 128 2.00 5.39 7.77
C PHE A 128 0.74 4.53 7.81
N HIS A 129 0.52 3.80 6.73
CA HIS A 129 -0.64 2.94 6.56
C HIS A 129 -0.37 1.75 5.63
N SER A 130 -1.24 0.75 5.72
CA SER A 130 -1.42 -0.31 4.74
C SER A 130 -2.70 -0.08 3.95
N ASP A 131 -2.63 -0.13 2.62
CA ASP A 131 -3.84 -0.07 1.79
C ASP A 131 -4.68 -1.36 1.91
N ARG A 132 -5.93 -1.31 1.47
CA ARG A 132 -6.85 -2.47 1.45
C ARG A 132 -6.62 -3.34 0.20
N ALA A 133 -5.37 -3.66 -0.12
CA ALA A 133 -4.99 -4.46 -1.29
C ALA A 133 -3.72 -5.25 -0.99
N ASP A 134 -3.39 -6.28 -1.78
CA ASP A 134 -2.13 -7.01 -1.58
C ASP A 134 -0.94 -6.12 -1.90
N LEU A 135 -0.99 -5.49 -3.08
CA LEU A 135 0.06 -4.58 -3.55
C LEU A 135 -0.50 -3.19 -3.83
N THR A 136 0.31 -2.19 -3.53
CA THR A 136 0.13 -0.81 -4.01
C THR A 136 1.24 -0.47 -4.99
N VAL A 137 0.83 0.03 -6.17
CA VAL A 137 1.72 0.49 -7.23
C VAL A 137 1.59 2.00 -7.34
N LEU A 138 2.70 2.72 -7.25
CA LEU A 138 2.78 4.18 -7.40
C LEU A 138 3.71 4.51 -8.57
N ALA A 139 3.29 5.36 -9.50
CA ALA A 139 4.15 5.91 -10.55
C ALA A 139 4.06 7.43 -10.59
N CYS A 140 5.21 8.10 -10.62
CA CYS A 140 5.27 9.55 -10.67
C CYS A 140 5.21 10.07 -12.10
N TRP A 141 4.12 10.77 -12.43
CA TRP A 141 4.03 11.57 -13.65
C TRP A 141 4.69 12.94 -13.45
N SER A 142 4.38 13.60 -12.34
CA SER A 142 4.92 14.92 -11.99
C SER A 142 5.12 15.02 -10.47
N PRO A 143 6.30 15.44 -9.98
CA PRO A 143 6.51 15.63 -8.56
C PRO A 143 5.88 16.94 -8.05
N ALA A 144 5.67 17.04 -6.73
CA ALA A 144 5.31 18.32 -6.10
C ALA A 144 6.41 19.35 -6.28
N ARG A 145 6.06 20.64 -6.11
CA ARG A 145 7.06 21.71 -6.11
C ARG A 145 8.02 21.62 -4.92
N ARG A 146 7.50 21.26 -3.74
CA ARG A 146 8.26 20.99 -2.50
C ARG A 146 7.56 19.90 -1.68
N GLY A 147 8.35 19.11 -0.96
CA GLY A 147 7.85 18.05 -0.08
C GLY A 147 7.22 16.88 -0.84
N GLY A 148 6.41 16.08 -0.14
CA GLY A 148 5.72 14.93 -0.71
C GLY A 148 6.61 13.70 -0.85
N ALA A 149 7.67 13.64 -0.05
CA ALA A 149 8.55 12.50 0.08
C ALA A 149 7.75 11.25 0.44
N PHE A 150 8.07 10.16 -0.24
CA PHE A 150 7.54 8.84 0.07
C PHE A 150 8.36 8.22 1.18
N ARG A 151 7.69 7.75 2.23
CA ARG A 151 8.32 6.96 3.28
C ARG A 151 7.78 5.54 3.26
N ILE A 152 8.64 4.59 3.59
CA ILE A 152 8.24 3.20 3.76
C ILE A 152 8.97 2.54 4.93
N ARG A 153 8.24 1.70 5.65
CA ARG A 153 8.66 1.07 6.90
C ARG A 153 8.47 -0.44 6.83
N SER A 154 9.49 -1.19 7.25
CA SER A 154 9.41 -2.63 7.45
C SER A 154 8.52 -2.95 8.65
N SER A 155 7.42 -3.67 8.45
CA SER A 155 6.57 -4.11 9.56
C SER A 155 7.31 -5.04 10.53
N ALA A 156 8.27 -5.83 10.02
CA ALA A 156 9.11 -6.68 10.86
C ALA A 156 10.03 -5.86 11.78
N ASP A 157 10.60 -4.76 11.28
CA ASP A 157 11.43 -3.88 12.12
C ASP A 157 10.62 -3.05 13.12
N VAL A 158 9.38 -2.68 12.77
CA VAL A 158 8.43 -2.06 13.70
C VAL A 158 8.16 -3.00 14.87
N LEU A 159 7.85 -4.27 14.60
CA LEU A 159 7.63 -5.25 15.67
C LEU A 159 8.88 -5.50 16.51
N ALA A 160 10.07 -5.60 15.90
CA ALA A 160 11.32 -5.72 16.66
C ALA A 160 11.56 -4.50 17.56
N THR A 161 11.19 -3.30 17.10
CA THR A 161 11.27 -2.05 17.89
C THR A 161 10.26 -2.09 19.05
N LEU A 162 9.03 -2.55 18.82
CA LEU A 162 8.00 -2.69 19.85
C LEU A 162 8.32 -3.78 20.88
N GLU A 163 8.83 -4.92 20.44
CA GLU A 163 9.30 -6.03 21.28
C GLU A 163 10.35 -5.55 22.28
N ALA A 164 11.29 -4.71 21.81
CA ALA A 164 12.34 -4.14 22.66
C ALA A 164 11.82 -3.04 23.60
N ALA A 165 10.84 -2.24 23.17
CA ALA A 165 10.31 -1.13 23.96
C ALA A 165 9.31 -1.59 25.03
N ASN A 166 8.33 -2.41 24.66
CA ASN A 166 7.30 -2.94 25.56
C ASN A 166 6.68 -4.23 24.99
N PRO A 167 7.21 -5.41 25.34
CA PRO A 167 6.72 -6.69 24.82
C PRO A 167 5.27 -7.00 25.23
N ALA A 168 4.72 -6.35 26.25
CA ALA A 168 3.32 -6.52 26.66
C ALA A 168 2.31 -5.98 25.62
N TRP A 169 2.75 -5.16 24.66
CA TRP A 169 1.91 -4.72 23.56
C TRP A 169 1.72 -5.76 22.45
N LEU A 170 2.61 -6.76 22.32
CA LEU A 170 2.50 -7.75 21.25
C LEU A 170 1.19 -8.56 21.30
N PRO A 171 0.75 -9.09 22.44
CA PRO A 171 -0.52 -9.79 22.51
C PRO A 171 -1.71 -8.88 22.13
N LEU A 172 -1.63 -7.57 22.41
CA LEU A 172 -2.68 -6.62 22.06
C LEU A 172 -2.77 -6.37 20.55
N LEU A 173 -1.66 -6.41 19.81
CA LEU A 173 -1.67 -6.30 18.35
C LEU A 173 -2.44 -7.46 17.69
N GLY A 174 -2.43 -8.63 18.31
CA GLY A 174 -3.16 -9.82 17.86
C GLY A 174 -4.64 -9.85 18.27
N GLN A 175 -5.10 -8.93 19.13
CA GLN A 175 -6.50 -8.85 19.53
C GLN A 175 -7.31 -8.07 18.48
N PRO A 176 -8.51 -8.55 18.09
CA PRO A 176 -9.38 -7.78 17.22
C PRO A 176 -9.79 -6.45 17.87
N ILE A 177 -9.49 -5.34 17.19
CA ILE A 177 -9.90 -3.99 17.62
C ILE A 177 -10.83 -3.35 16.58
N PRO A 178 -11.70 -2.40 16.97
CA PRO A 178 -12.57 -1.71 16.03
C PRO A 178 -11.81 -1.01 14.90
N HIS A 179 -12.26 -1.23 13.67
CA HIS A 179 -11.80 -0.57 12.45
C HIS A 179 -13.03 -0.04 11.70
N ASP A 180 -13.14 1.29 11.59
CA ASP A 180 -14.22 1.95 10.85
C ASP A 180 -14.20 1.53 9.37
N LEU A 181 -15.33 1.07 8.84
CA LEU A 181 -15.44 0.74 7.42
C LEU A 181 -15.72 1.98 6.55
N ARG A 182 -16.02 3.13 7.17
CA ARG A 182 -16.24 4.44 6.53
C ARG A 182 -17.28 4.38 5.41
N ASP A 183 -18.40 3.73 5.69
CA ASP A 183 -19.50 3.56 4.72
C ASP A 183 -19.10 2.79 3.46
N GLU A 184 -17.99 2.02 3.49
CA GLU A 184 -17.48 1.27 2.33
C GLU A 184 -17.71 -0.25 2.44
N GLY A 185 -18.27 -0.74 3.54
CA GLY A 185 -18.62 -2.14 3.75
C GLY A 185 -20.11 -2.37 4.03
N ASP A 186 -20.42 -3.60 4.46
CA ASP A 186 -21.78 -4.04 4.83
C ASP A 186 -22.13 -3.73 6.31
N ALA A 187 -21.19 -3.15 7.05
CA ALA A 187 -21.32 -2.72 8.45
C ALA A 187 -20.61 -1.38 8.67
N ASP A 188 -20.88 -0.75 9.81
CA ASP A 188 -20.24 0.51 10.21
C ASP A 188 -18.75 0.35 10.52
N TYR A 189 -18.41 -0.76 11.17
CA TYR A 189 -17.04 -1.12 11.55
C TYR A 189 -16.86 -2.64 11.55
N ALA A 190 -15.60 -3.09 11.58
CA ALA A 190 -15.23 -4.49 11.79
C ALA A 190 -14.24 -4.61 12.95
N LEU A 191 -14.22 -5.76 13.62
CA LEU A 191 -13.18 -6.09 14.60
C LEU A 191 -12.06 -6.85 13.89
N VAL A 192 -10.88 -6.22 13.80
CA VAL A 192 -9.75 -6.76 13.02
C VAL A 192 -8.47 -6.62 13.85
N PRO A 193 -7.65 -7.68 13.99
CA PRO A 193 -6.34 -7.55 14.62
C PRO A 193 -5.38 -6.77 13.71
N LEU A 194 -4.41 -6.08 14.31
CA LEU A 194 -3.39 -5.37 13.54
C LEU A 194 -2.27 -6.31 13.09
N LEU A 195 -1.96 -7.31 13.92
CA LEU A 195 -0.96 -8.34 13.66
C LEU A 195 -1.62 -9.72 13.61
N THR A 196 -1.25 -10.51 12.62
CA THR A 196 -1.44 -11.96 12.63
C THR A 196 -0.11 -12.62 12.32
N GLU A 197 0.41 -13.35 13.30
CA GLU A 197 1.67 -14.05 13.17
C GLU A 197 1.58 -15.49 13.69
N THR A 198 1.97 -16.42 12.84
CA THR A 198 2.10 -17.85 13.14
C THR A 198 3.42 -18.35 12.55
N PRO A 199 3.86 -19.59 12.82
CA PRO A 199 5.04 -20.16 12.17
C PRO A 199 4.98 -20.21 10.63
N ARG A 200 3.79 -19.98 10.05
CA ARG A 200 3.53 -20.04 8.60
C ARG A 200 3.09 -18.73 7.96
N THR A 201 2.57 -17.77 8.73
CA THR A 201 1.96 -16.55 8.20
C THR A 201 2.37 -15.34 9.02
N PHE A 202 2.61 -14.23 8.34
CA PHE A 202 2.84 -12.93 8.91
C PHE A 202 2.04 -11.89 8.15
N VAL A 203 1.24 -11.10 8.85
CA VAL A 203 0.52 -9.95 8.30
C VAL A 203 0.50 -8.87 9.37
N LEU A 204 0.98 -7.67 9.05
CA LEU A 204 0.73 -6.48 9.83
C LEU A 204 -0.05 -5.50 8.96
N ARG A 205 -1.24 -5.11 9.41
CA ARG A 205 -2.07 -4.09 8.77
C ARG A 205 -2.37 -3.00 9.77
N TYR A 206 -2.06 -1.77 9.40
CA TYR A 206 -2.28 -0.64 10.28
C TYR A 206 -2.80 0.59 9.54
N ILE A 207 -3.84 1.24 10.10
CA ILE A 207 -4.28 2.57 9.70
C ILE A 207 -4.89 3.29 10.92
N ARG A 208 -4.10 4.07 11.67
CA ARG A 208 -4.52 4.77 12.90
C ARG A 208 -5.89 5.44 12.79
N LYS A 209 -6.05 6.24 11.72
CA LYS A 209 -7.27 7.03 11.48
C LYS A 209 -8.54 6.19 11.44
N PHE A 210 -8.47 4.93 11.01
CA PHE A 210 -9.64 4.04 10.92
C PHE A 210 -9.97 3.40 12.26
N ASN A 211 -8.98 3.23 13.15
CA ASN A 211 -9.23 2.82 14.52
C ASN A 211 -9.79 3.99 15.36
N GLU A 212 -9.38 5.22 15.08
CA GLU A 212 -9.87 6.40 15.81
C GLU A 212 -11.25 6.88 15.37
N SER A 213 -11.58 6.76 14.08
CA SER A 213 -12.86 7.25 13.54
C SER A 213 -14.08 6.43 13.99
N VAL A 214 -13.88 5.27 14.63
CA VAL A 214 -14.96 4.47 15.22
C VAL A 214 -15.77 5.22 16.29
N THR A 215 -15.24 6.33 16.82
CA THR A 215 -16.00 7.20 17.74
C THR A 215 -17.26 7.79 17.11
N ARG A 216 -17.31 7.92 15.78
CA ARG A 216 -18.52 8.35 15.07
C ARG A 216 -19.68 7.35 15.18
N HIS A 217 -19.35 6.11 15.55
CA HIS A 217 -20.30 5.00 15.79
C HIS A 217 -20.58 4.78 17.29
N GLY A 218 -20.22 5.74 18.15
CA GLY A 218 -20.40 5.64 19.60
C GLY A 218 -19.42 4.70 20.31
N LEU A 219 -18.40 4.19 19.62
CA LEU A 219 -17.38 3.31 20.20
C LEU A 219 -16.22 4.10 20.78
N SER A 220 -15.64 3.62 21.88
CA SER A 220 -14.38 4.14 22.42
C SER A 220 -13.32 3.05 22.48
N LEU A 221 -12.10 3.35 22.01
CA LEU A 221 -10.96 2.46 22.21
C LEU A 221 -10.60 2.38 23.70
N ALA A 222 -10.39 1.15 24.18
CA ALA A 222 -9.93 0.90 25.54
C ALA A 222 -8.58 1.60 25.81
N PRO A 223 -8.30 2.05 27.05
CA PRO A 223 -7.06 2.76 27.37
C PRO A 223 -5.79 2.00 26.97
N GLN A 224 -5.74 0.69 27.20
CA GLN A 224 -4.61 -0.17 26.82
C GLN A 224 -4.42 -0.28 25.30
N VAL A 225 -5.51 -0.22 24.52
CA VAL A 225 -5.45 -0.21 23.05
C VAL A 225 -4.88 1.12 22.59
N ARG A 226 -5.31 2.25 23.15
CA ARG A 226 -4.75 3.57 22.82
C ARG A 226 -3.26 3.63 23.12
N SER A 227 -2.85 3.22 24.32
CA SER A 227 -1.44 3.18 24.70
C SER A 227 -0.60 2.29 23.77
N MET A 228 -1.12 1.13 23.35
CA MET A 228 -0.44 0.28 22.37
C MET A 228 -0.33 0.95 21.00
N LEU A 229 -1.40 1.61 20.54
CA LEU A 229 -1.39 2.30 19.25
C LEU A 229 -0.42 3.50 19.25
N ASP A 230 -0.35 4.25 20.35
CA ASP A 230 0.60 5.37 20.50
C ASP A 230 2.05 4.85 20.48
N GLY A 231 2.33 3.74 21.17
CA GLY A 231 3.61 3.06 21.10
C GLY A 231 3.96 2.51 19.71
N LEU A 232 2.96 1.99 18.98
CA LEU A 232 3.09 1.56 17.59
C LEU A 232 3.45 2.75 16.69
N ASP A 233 2.79 3.89 16.85
CA ASP A 233 3.12 5.13 16.11
C ASP A 233 4.56 5.58 16.39
N GLU A 234 5.02 5.57 17.65
CA GLU A 234 6.41 5.88 18.01
C GLU A 234 7.42 4.90 17.37
N ALA A 235 7.12 3.60 17.35
CA ALA A 235 7.99 2.59 16.75
C ALA A 235 8.06 2.68 15.21
N ILE A 236 6.97 3.13 14.58
CA ILE A 236 6.88 3.40 13.14
C ILE A 236 7.71 4.63 12.79
N GLU A 237 7.51 5.74 13.50
CA GLU A 237 8.12 7.05 13.23
C GLU A 237 9.56 7.17 13.76
N ARG A 238 10.09 6.11 14.39
CA ARG A 238 11.47 6.09 14.89
C ARG A 238 12.46 6.54 13.81
N ALA A 239 13.26 7.55 14.14
CA ALA A 239 14.32 8.06 13.28
C ALA A 239 15.23 6.93 12.77
N ASP A 240 15.64 7.04 11.51
CA ASP A 240 16.43 6.04 10.77
C ASP A 240 15.74 4.67 10.60
N GLY A 241 14.48 4.52 11.03
CA GLY A 241 13.72 3.27 10.88
C GLY A 241 13.13 3.10 9.48
N TYR A 242 12.64 4.17 8.86
CA TYR A 242 12.04 4.14 7.53
C TYR A 242 13.06 4.45 6.43
N ALA A 243 12.74 4.01 5.22
CA ALA A 243 13.36 4.53 4.01
C ALA A 243 12.53 5.72 3.50
N GLU A 244 13.20 6.73 2.94
CA GLU A 244 12.59 7.96 2.44
C GLU A 244 13.19 8.32 1.07
N LEU A 245 12.33 8.72 0.12
CA LEU A 245 12.74 9.22 -1.19
C LEU A 245 11.84 10.33 -1.70
N ASP A 246 12.41 11.22 -2.50
CA ASP A 246 11.66 12.15 -3.33
C ASP A 246 11.33 11.51 -4.67
N PHE A 247 10.07 11.59 -5.07
CA PHE A 247 9.66 11.13 -6.39
C PHE A 247 10.18 12.06 -7.49
N SER A 248 10.60 11.49 -8.61
CA SER A 248 10.76 12.18 -9.89
C SER A 248 9.94 11.52 -10.99
N LYS A 249 9.65 12.23 -12.08
CA LYS A 249 8.94 11.66 -13.23
C LYS A 249 9.60 10.34 -13.69
N GLY A 250 8.78 9.31 -13.87
CA GLY A 250 9.21 7.96 -14.29
C GLY A 250 9.57 7.03 -13.13
N MET A 251 9.67 7.52 -11.89
CA MET A 251 9.85 6.66 -10.73
C MET A 251 8.59 5.85 -10.44
N LEU A 252 8.78 4.56 -10.21
CA LEU A 252 7.79 3.57 -9.86
C LEU A 252 8.16 2.95 -8.51
N VAL A 253 7.18 2.81 -7.61
CA VAL A 253 7.33 2.09 -6.35
C VAL A 253 6.25 1.01 -6.25
N LEU A 254 6.65 -0.20 -5.90
CA LEU A 254 5.78 -1.33 -5.58
C LEU A 254 5.86 -1.61 -4.08
N VAL A 255 4.72 -1.79 -3.42
CA VAL A 255 4.63 -1.95 -1.96
C VAL A 255 3.76 -3.16 -1.65
N ASN A 256 4.23 -4.07 -0.80
CA ASN A 256 3.41 -5.12 -0.21
C ASN A 256 2.77 -4.60 1.10
N ASN A 257 1.45 -4.45 1.09
CA ASN A 257 0.71 -3.86 2.22
C ASN A 257 0.63 -4.77 3.45
N HIS A 258 1.01 -6.05 3.34
CA HIS A 258 0.98 -7.03 4.44
C HIS A 258 2.27 -7.05 5.26
N THR A 259 3.38 -6.57 4.68
CA THR A 259 4.72 -6.64 5.27
C THR A 259 5.38 -5.28 5.43
N THR A 260 4.77 -4.22 4.90
CA THR A 260 5.27 -2.86 4.97
C THR A 260 4.15 -1.87 5.25
N LEU A 261 4.54 -0.72 5.78
CA LEU A 261 3.69 0.46 5.90
C LEU A 261 4.30 1.58 5.07
N HIS A 262 3.48 2.40 4.44
CA HIS A 262 3.98 3.54 3.67
C HIS A 262 3.27 4.83 4.05
N ALA A 263 3.97 5.94 3.89
CA ALA A 263 3.51 7.28 4.24
C ALA A 263 3.93 8.27 3.16
N ARG A 264 3.42 9.49 3.30
CA ARG A 264 3.77 10.61 2.46
C ARG A 264 3.81 11.88 3.29
N THR A 265 4.94 12.59 3.28
CA THR A 265 5.06 13.89 3.92
C THR A 265 4.15 14.94 3.28
N GLU A 266 3.92 16.05 3.99
CA GLU A 266 3.22 17.19 3.40
C GLU A 266 3.91 17.70 2.13
N PHE A 267 3.13 18.30 1.23
CA PHE A 267 3.67 18.87 -0.01
C PHE A 267 2.94 20.15 -0.41
N SER A 268 3.60 20.96 -1.22
CA SER A 268 3.02 22.16 -1.84
C SER A 268 3.24 22.14 -3.34
N ASP A 269 2.24 22.56 -4.09
CA ASP A 269 2.27 22.75 -5.54
C ASP A 269 2.36 24.26 -5.90
N ASP A 270 2.68 24.55 -7.16
CA ASP A 270 2.48 25.88 -7.76
C ASP A 270 1.78 25.79 -9.13
N GLU A 271 1.52 26.91 -9.79
CA GLU A 271 0.83 26.95 -11.10
C GLU A 271 1.53 26.15 -12.20
N ARG A 272 2.86 26.01 -12.12
CA ARG A 272 3.70 25.35 -13.14
C ARG A 272 4.00 23.90 -12.79
N GLN A 273 4.06 23.58 -11.50
CA GLN A 273 4.47 22.29 -10.99
C GLN A 273 3.46 21.78 -9.97
N ARG A 274 2.54 20.98 -10.48
CA ARG A 274 1.55 20.26 -9.68
C ARG A 274 1.90 18.79 -9.59
N ARG A 275 1.81 18.22 -8.40
CA ARG A 275 2.04 16.81 -8.19
C ARG A 275 0.99 15.96 -8.90
N CYS A 276 1.46 14.86 -9.47
CA CYS A 276 0.66 13.75 -9.96
C CYS A 276 1.40 12.44 -9.78
N LEU A 277 0.96 11.64 -8.81
CA LEU A 277 1.25 10.20 -8.80
C LEU A 277 0.04 9.43 -9.28
N LEU A 278 0.27 8.42 -10.10
CA LEU A 278 -0.71 7.38 -10.39
C LEU A 278 -0.61 6.31 -9.32
N ARG A 279 -1.73 5.94 -8.69
CA ARG A 279 -1.83 4.84 -7.74
C ARG A 279 -2.77 3.77 -8.25
N CYS A 280 -2.35 2.51 -8.18
CA CYS A 280 -3.19 1.35 -8.41
C CYS A 280 -3.09 0.35 -7.27
N TRP A 281 -4.23 -0.23 -6.90
CA TRP A 281 -4.32 -1.33 -5.95
C TRP A 281 -4.47 -2.65 -6.70
N LEU A 282 -3.65 -3.64 -6.32
CA LEU A 282 -3.65 -4.95 -6.94
C LEU A 282 -3.92 -6.05 -5.93
N SER A 283 -4.70 -7.03 -6.37
CA SER A 283 -4.69 -8.37 -5.80
C SER A 283 -3.68 -9.22 -6.56
N SER A 284 -2.87 -10.00 -5.82
CA SER A 284 -1.81 -10.83 -6.40
C SER A 284 -2.16 -12.31 -6.34
N GLU A 285 -1.90 -13.04 -7.43
CA GLU A 285 -2.02 -14.51 -7.45
C GLU A 285 -0.89 -15.22 -6.68
N PHE A 286 0.17 -14.50 -6.31
CA PHE A 286 1.35 -15.02 -5.59
C PHE A 286 1.32 -14.72 -4.09
N THR A 287 0.23 -14.15 -3.59
CA THR A 287 0.14 -13.62 -2.22
C THR A 287 -0.17 -14.68 -1.15
N ARG A 288 0.20 -14.36 0.09
CA ARG A 288 -0.07 -15.14 1.31
C ARG A 288 -1.56 -15.32 1.62
N GLU A 289 -1.91 -16.33 2.41
CA GLU A 289 -3.24 -16.40 3.06
C GLU A 289 -3.38 -15.32 4.15
N LEU A 290 -4.56 -14.74 4.29
CA LEU A 290 -4.91 -13.78 5.34
C LEU A 290 -5.76 -14.46 6.43
N PRO A 291 -5.77 -13.95 7.67
CA PRO A 291 -6.69 -14.44 8.69
C PRO A 291 -8.15 -14.19 8.31
N GLU A 292 -9.07 -15.07 8.73
CA GLU A 292 -10.51 -14.93 8.48
C GLU A 292 -11.08 -13.59 8.98
N SER A 293 -10.50 -13.01 10.04
CA SER A 293 -10.88 -11.68 10.55
C SER A 293 -10.70 -10.55 9.55
N PHE A 294 -9.97 -10.76 8.44
CA PHE A 294 -9.80 -9.78 7.36
C PHE A 294 -10.90 -9.86 6.29
N LEU A 295 -11.79 -10.85 6.33
CA LEU A 295 -12.92 -10.99 5.39
C LEU A 295 -13.74 -9.70 5.20
N PRO A 296 -14.07 -8.91 6.25
CA PRO A 296 -14.82 -7.67 6.08
C PRO A 296 -14.10 -6.60 5.24
N LEU A 297 -12.76 -6.68 5.13
CA LEU A 297 -11.92 -5.71 4.43
C LEU A 297 -11.48 -6.21 3.05
N PHE A 298 -11.22 -7.52 2.94
CA PHE A 298 -10.63 -8.13 1.75
C PHE A 298 -11.61 -8.99 0.95
N HIS A 299 -12.80 -9.29 1.48
CA HIS A 299 -13.87 -10.09 0.83
C HIS A 299 -13.53 -11.57 0.59
N GLN A 300 -12.25 -11.92 0.58
CA GLN A 300 -11.70 -13.26 0.49
C GLN A 300 -10.31 -13.25 1.16
N VAL A 301 -9.89 -14.40 1.69
CA VAL A 301 -8.63 -14.51 2.47
C VAL A 301 -7.69 -15.62 1.99
N ALA A 302 -8.17 -16.55 1.16
CA ALA A 302 -7.35 -17.61 0.60
C ALA A 302 -6.13 -17.05 -0.17
N ALA A 303 -5.00 -17.78 -0.12
CA ALA A 303 -3.80 -17.43 -0.88
C ALA A 303 -4.09 -17.35 -2.40
N GLY A 304 -3.49 -16.36 -3.07
CA GLY A 304 -3.62 -16.13 -4.51
C GLY A 304 -5.02 -15.81 -5.04
N SER A 305 -6.01 -15.66 -4.16
CA SER A 305 -7.39 -15.36 -4.56
C SER A 305 -7.59 -13.87 -4.85
N LEU A 306 -8.58 -13.54 -5.68
CA LEU A 306 -8.99 -12.14 -5.87
C LEU A 306 -9.59 -11.60 -4.58
N ARG A 307 -8.96 -10.57 -4.03
CA ARG A 307 -9.35 -9.97 -2.75
C ARG A 307 -8.93 -8.50 -2.64
N GLY A 308 -9.41 -7.83 -1.62
CA GLY A 308 -9.15 -6.42 -1.37
C GLY A 308 -10.01 -5.49 -2.22
N GLY A 309 -9.66 -4.22 -2.19
CA GLY A 309 -10.44 -3.14 -2.74
C GLY A 309 -11.75 -2.91 -1.99
N ILE A 310 -12.50 -1.95 -2.52
CA ILE A 310 -13.85 -1.61 -2.05
C ILE A 310 -14.83 -2.16 -3.05
N ARG A 311 -15.85 -2.89 -2.58
CA ARG A 311 -16.90 -3.38 -3.47
C ARG A 311 -17.54 -2.18 -4.18
N PRO A 312 -17.52 -2.14 -5.52
CA PRO A 312 -18.27 -1.14 -6.25
C PRO A 312 -19.76 -1.27 -5.91
N LEU A 313 -20.50 -0.15 -5.97
CA LEU A 313 -21.96 -0.24 -6.04
C LEU A 313 -22.31 -1.10 -7.25
N ALA A 314 -23.28 -2.00 -7.11
CA ALA A 314 -23.87 -2.64 -8.27
C ALA A 314 -24.32 -1.50 -9.21
N GLN A 315 -23.74 -1.44 -10.41
CA GLN A 315 -24.25 -0.51 -11.41
C GLN A 315 -25.65 -1.03 -11.74
N GLU A 316 -26.70 -0.27 -11.37
CA GLU A 316 -28.02 -0.53 -11.93
C GLU A 316 -27.85 -0.56 -13.46
N PRO A 317 -28.40 -1.58 -14.16
CA PRO A 317 -28.32 -1.60 -15.61
C PRO A 317 -28.90 -0.28 -16.12
N ARG A 318 -28.08 0.47 -16.87
CA ARG A 318 -28.60 1.67 -17.55
C ARG A 318 -29.75 1.20 -18.46
N PRO A 319 -30.88 1.95 -18.48
CA PRO A 319 -32.08 1.57 -19.22
C PRO A 319 -31.83 1.39 -20.71
#